data_AF-A0A436CY06-F1
#
_entry.id   AF-A0A436CY06-F1
#
_cell.length_a   1.000
_cell.length_b   1.000
_cell.length_c   1.000
_cell.angle_alpha   90.00
_cell.angle_beta   90.00
_cell.angle_gamma   90.00
#
_symmetry.space_group_name_H-M   'P 1'
#
loop_
_entity.id
_entity.type
_entity.pdbx_description
1 polymer ?
#
loop_
_entity_poly.entity_id
_entity_poly.type
_entity_poly.pdbx_seq_one_letter_code
_entity_poly.pdbx_strand_id
1 'polypeptide(L)'
;MTLMGAAALLILILTYAGVAIGRIPGLRLDRAGIALLGGAAMIAIGALSMEDAYRAINFDTITLLLGMMIVVAHLKVSGAFRGLGAVAIEHAHAPFMLLVMVTLLTGVLSAFLVNDAICL
;
A
#
# COMPACT_ATOMS: atom_id res chain seq x y z
N MET A 1 17.77 22.21 -18.90
CA MET A 1 17.48 20.85 -18.40
C MET A 1 18.41 19.90 -19.12
N THR A 2 19.21 19.10 -18.40
CA THR A 2 20.06 18.08 -19.04
C THR A 2 19.18 16.98 -19.65
N LEU A 3 19.60 16.39 -20.77
CA LEU A 3 18.85 15.31 -21.45
C LEU A 3 18.51 14.15 -20.49
N MET A 4 19.45 13.82 -19.61
CA MET A 4 19.29 12.82 -18.56
C MET A 4 18.22 13.21 -17.52
N GLY A 5 18.16 14.49 -17.13
CA GLY A 5 17.12 14.98 -16.22
C GLY A 5 15.72 14.92 -16.84
N ALA A 6 15.60 15.20 -18.14
CA ALA A 6 14.34 15.05 -18.86
C ALA A 6 13.91 13.58 -18.96
N ALA A 7 14.83 12.66 -19.24
CA ALA A 7 14.56 11.21 -19.26
C ALA A 7 14.12 10.70 -17.88
N ALA A 8 14.80 11.11 -16.81
CA ALA A 8 14.44 10.75 -15.44
C ALA A 8 13.03 11.25 -15.05
N LEU A 9 12.69 12.49 -15.41
CA LEU A 9 11.36 13.04 -15.16
C LEU A 9 10.27 12.29 -15.94
N LEU A 10 10.56 11.92 -17.18
CA LEU A 10 9.65 11.12 -18.00
C LEU A 10 9.41 9.72 -17.40
N ILE A 11 10.46 9.04 -16.95
CA ILE A 11 10.34 7.75 -16.25
C ILE A 11 9.48 7.91 -15.00
N LEU A 12 9.75 8.92 -14.17
CA LEU A 12 8.99 9.21 -12.97
C LEU A 12 7.50 9.37 -13.27
N ILE A 13 7.15 10.21 -14.24
CA ILE A 13 5.75 10.47 -14.63
C ILE A 13 5.09 9.18 -15.11
N LEU A 14 5.76 8.40 -15.97
CA LEU A 14 5.22 7.14 -16.48
C LEU A 14 5.03 6.09 -15.37
N THR A 15 5.98 5.97 -14.45
CA THR A 15 5.87 5.06 -13.31
C THR A 15 4.69 5.44 -12.41
N TYR A 16 4.56 6.71 -12.03
CA TYR A 16 3.45 7.17 -11.20
C TYR A 16 2.09 7.03 -11.89
N ALA A 17 2.01 7.31 -13.20
CA ALA A 17 0.81 7.07 -13.98
C ALA A 17 0.44 5.58 -14.00
N GLY A 18 1.41 4.69 -14.18
CA GLY A 18 1.20 3.25 -14.12
C GLY A 18 0.71 2.78 -12.75
N VAL A 19 1.32 3.26 -11.67
CA VAL A 19 0.90 2.94 -10.29
C VAL A 19 -0.53 3.42 -10.02
N ALA A 20 -0.91 4.59 -10.52
CA ALA A 20 -2.26 5.15 -10.40
C ALA A 20 -3.31 4.31 -11.15
N ILE A 21 -2.99 3.83 -12.36
CA ILE A 21 -3.85 2.92 -13.13
C ILE A 21 -4.02 1.57 -12.40
N GLY A 22 -3.01 1.16 -11.63
CA GLY A 22 -3.07 0.03 -10.70
C GLY A 22 -2.86 -1.34 -11.33
N ARG A 23 -3.26 -1.57 -12.58
CA ARG A 23 -2.91 -2.74 -13.40
C ARG A 23 -2.85 -2.39 -14.89
N ILE A 24 -1.84 -2.89 -15.58
CA ILE A 24 -1.74 -2.71 -17.04
C ILE A 24 -2.40 -3.92 -17.71
N PRO A 25 -3.50 -3.75 -18.48
CA PRO A 25 -4.14 -4.87 -19.16
C PRO A 25 -3.15 -5.52 -20.15
N GLY A 26 -2.84 -6.80 -19.96
CA GLY A 26 -1.93 -7.58 -20.81
C GLY A 26 -0.57 -7.91 -20.17
N LEU A 27 -0.05 -7.04 -19.30
CA LEU A 27 1.11 -7.34 -18.46
C LEU A 27 0.60 -7.71 -17.07
N ARG A 28 1.00 -8.86 -16.51
CA ARG A 28 0.63 -9.26 -15.13
C ARG A 28 1.40 -8.42 -14.08
N LEU A 29 1.43 -7.10 -14.25
CA LEU A 29 2.08 -6.15 -13.38
C LEU A 29 1.06 -5.48 -12.47
N ASP A 30 1.34 -5.56 -11.18
CA ASP A 30 0.70 -4.82 -10.11
C ASP A 30 1.49 -3.54 -9.78
N ARG A 31 1.01 -2.79 -8.78
CA ARG A 31 1.62 -1.53 -8.35
C ARG A 31 3.09 -1.71 -7.94
N ALA A 32 3.43 -2.80 -7.26
CA ALA A 32 4.80 -3.08 -6.83
C ALA A 32 5.70 -3.37 -8.04
N GLY A 33 5.24 -4.20 -8.99
CA GLY A 33 5.98 -4.47 -10.22
C GLY A 33 6.26 -3.22 -11.05
N ILE A 34 5.28 -2.31 -11.16
CA ILE A 34 5.45 -1.03 -11.89
C ILE A 34 6.50 -0.14 -11.20
N ALA A 35 6.45 -0.03 -9.88
CA ALA A 35 7.43 0.75 -9.11
C ALA A 35 8.85 0.18 -9.27
N LEU A 36 9.00 -1.15 -9.22
CA LEU A 36 10.29 -1.82 -9.42
C LEU A 36 10.86 -1.58 -10.81
N LEU A 37 10.03 -1.68 -11.86
CA LEU A 37 10.48 -1.36 -13.23
C LEU A 37 10.91 0.10 -13.37
N GLY A 38 10.19 1.04 -12.76
CA GLY A 38 10.57 2.45 -12.75
C GLY A 38 11.93 2.68 -12.10
N GLY A 39 12.16 2.08 -10.92
CA GLY A 39 13.46 2.14 -10.24
C GLY A 39 14.59 1.51 -11.05
N ALA A 40 14.36 0.33 -11.64
CA ALA A 40 15.33 -0.34 -12.50
C ALA A 40 15.67 0.50 -13.74
N ALA A 41 14.67 1.15 -14.36
CA ALA A 41 14.89 2.04 -15.49
C ALA A 41 15.73 3.27 -15.12
N MET A 42 15.50 3.86 -13.93
CA MET A 42 16.29 4.98 -13.42
C MET A 42 17.78 4.61 -13.23
N ILE A 43 18.05 3.39 -12.76
CA ILE A 43 19.42 2.86 -12.64
C ILE A 43 20.03 2.60 -14.02
N ALA A 44 19.26 2.00 -14.94
CA ALA A 44 19.74 1.64 -16.28
C ALA A 44 20.18 2.86 -17.11
N ILE A 45 19.52 4.01 -16.94
CA ILE A 45 19.91 5.26 -17.62
C ILE A 45 20.99 6.06 -16.87
N GLY A 46 21.46 5.57 -15.72
CA GLY A 46 22.46 6.23 -14.87
C GLY A 46 21.95 7.46 -14.11
N ALA A 47 20.63 7.65 -14.03
CA ALA A 47 20.03 8.75 -13.26
C ALA A 47 20.09 8.51 -11.74
N LEU A 48 20.22 7.25 -11.33
CA LEU A 48 20.41 6.83 -9.95
C LEU A 48 21.53 5.78 -9.89
N SER A 49 22.49 5.95 -8.97
CA SER A 49 23.53 4.93 -8.76
C SER A 49 22.95 3.71 -8.04
N MET A 50 23.58 2.55 -8.21
CA MET A 50 23.14 1.33 -7.51
C MET A 50 23.26 1.49 -5.97
N GLU A 51 24.30 2.17 -5.50
CA GLU A 51 24.52 2.45 -4.07
C GLU A 51 23.42 3.34 -3.50
N ASP A 52 23.05 4.40 -4.21
CA ASP A 52 21.96 5.29 -3.79
C ASP A 52 20.61 4.58 -3.84
N ALA A 53 20.38 3.73 -4.84
CA ALA A 53 19.18 2.91 -4.92
C ALA A 53 19.04 1.97 -3.72
N TYR A 54 20.12 1.30 -3.30
CA TYR A 54 20.10 0.47 -2.09
C TYR A 54 19.88 1.30 -0.82
N ARG A 55 20.51 2.46 -0.71
CA ARG A 55 20.33 3.37 0.44
C ARG A 55 18.90 3.94 0.53
N ALA A 56 18.20 4.03 -0.59
CA ALA A 56 16.80 4.45 -0.60
C ALA A 56 15.84 3.39 -0.02
N ILE A 57 16.27 2.13 0.11
CA ILE A 57 15.45 1.05 0.68
C ILE A 57 15.55 1.10 2.21
N ASN A 58 14.43 1.40 2.87
CA ASN A 58 14.32 1.35 4.33
C ASN A 58 13.81 -0.02 4.79
N PHE A 59 14.72 -0.85 5.31
CA PHE A 59 14.38 -2.18 5.82
C PHE A 59 13.55 -2.14 7.11
N ASP A 60 13.76 -1.15 7.98
CA ASP A 60 13.00 -1.04 9.22
C ASP A 60 11.50 -0.88 8.92
N THR A 61 11.16 -0.03 7.95
CA THR A 61 9.77 0.13 7.47
C THR A 61 9.23 -1.16 6.86
N ILE A 62 10.00 -1.86 6.02
CA ILE A 62 9.56 -3.12 5.40
C ILE A 62 9.27 -4.17 6.47
N THR A 63 10.18 -4.34 7.43
CA THR A 63 10.03 -5.30 8.53
C THR A 63 8.86 -4.94 9.44
N LEU A 64 8.68 -3.66 9.75
CA LEU A 64 7.53 -3.17 10.52
C LEU A 64 6.20 -3.48 9.82
N LEU A 65 6.08 -3.13 8.53
CA LEU A 65 4.87 -3.37 7.75
C LEU A 65 4.58 -4.87 7.64
N LEU A 66 5.59 -5.69 7.35
CA LEU A 66 5.46 -7.15 7.30
C LEU A 66 4.98 -7.72 8.64
N GLY A 67 5.59 -7.29 9.75
CA GLY A 67 5.20 -7.72 11.09
C GLY A 67 3.75 -7.37 11.41
N MET A 68 3.32 -6.14 11.09
CA MET A 68 1.92 -5.75 11.25
C MET A 68 0.97 -6.57 10.37
N MET A 69 1.32 -6.83 9.11
CA MET A 69 0.52 -7.67 8.22
C MET A 69 0.35 -9.10 8.77
N ILE A 70 1.40 -9.68 9.37
CA ILE A 70 1.34 -10.99 10.03
C ILE A 70 0.36 -10.94 11.21
N VAL A 71 0.47 -9.94 12.08
CA VAL A 71 -0.45 -9.77 13.23
C VAL A 71 -1.90 -9.65 12.75
N VAL A 72 -2.15 -8.83 11.73
CA VAL A 72 -3.50 -8.66 11.16
C VAL A 72 -4.02 -9.96 10.55
N ALA A 73 -3.17 -10.74 9.87
CA ALA A 73 -3.55 -12.04 9.33
C ALA A 73 -4.00 -13.02 10.44
N HIS A 74 -3.28 -13.06 11.57
CA HIS A 74 -3.68 -13.88 12.71
C HIS A 74 -5.01 -13.43 13.34
N LEU A 75 -5.23 -12.11 13.48
CA LEU A 75 -6.52 -11.56 13.95
C LEU A 75 -7.68 -11.88 13.01
N LYS A 76 -7.42 -11.90 11.68
CA LYS A 76 -8.42 -12.27 10.68
C LYS A 76 -8.80 -13.75 10.79
N VAL A 77 -7.82 -14.63 10.98
CA VAL A 77 -8.04 -16.08 11.13
C VAL A 77 -8.70 -16.42 12.47
N SER A 78 -8.39 -15.70 13.56
CA SER A 78 -9.02 -15.92 14.87
C SER A 78 -10.50 -15.50 14.91
N GLY A 79 -10.97 -14.77 13.91
CA GLY A 79 -12.34 -14.26 13.85
C GLY A 79 -12.56 -12.96 14.62
N ALA A 80 -11.51 -12.31 15.13
CA ALA A 80 -11.62 -11.06 15.89
C ALA A 80 -12.39 -9.97 15.12
N PHE A 81 -12.06 -9.76 13.84
CA PHE A 81 -12.77 -8.78 13.02
C PHE A 81 -14.24 -9.16 12.74
N ARG A 82 -14.55 -10.46 12.64
CA ARG A 82 -15.94 -10.92 12.50
C ARG A 82 -16.75 -10.64 13.77
N GLY A 83 -16.14 -10.86 14.94
CA GLY A 83 -16.76 -10.55 16.23
C GLY A 83 -17.05 -9.05 16.37
N LEU A 84 -16.07 -8.19 16.07
CA LEU A 84 -16.26 -6.73 16.11
C LEU A 84 -17.32 -6.25 15.10
N GLY A 85 -17.34 -6.84 13.91
CA GLY A 85 -18.37 -6.55 12.91
C GLY A 85 -19.77 -6.97 13.35
N ALA A 86 -19.92 -8.13 13.98
CA ALA A 86 -21.20 -8.60 14.51
C ALA A 86 -21.74 -7.65 15.58
N VAL A 87 -20.89 -7.19 16.50
CA VAL A 87 -21.27 -6.21 17.53
C VAL A 87 -21.75 -4.90 16.91
N ALA A 88 -21.06 -4.40 15.87
CA ALA A 88 -21.46 -3.19 15.17
C ALA A 88 -22.83 -3.35 14.47
N ILE A 89 -23.09 -4.51 13.87
CA ILE A 89 -24.37 -4.81 13.21
C ILE A 89 -25.51 -4.93 14.23
N GLU A 90 -25.26 -5.61 15.34
CA GLU A 90 -26.27 -5.82 16.39
C GLU A 90 -26.70 -4.50 17.06
N HIS A 91 -25.78 -3.55 17.22
CA HIS A 91 -26.08 -2.24 17.82
C HIS A 91 -26.56 -1.18 16.82
N ALA A 92 -26.37 -1.40 15.52
CA ALA A 92 -26.73 -0.43 14.50
C ALA A 92 -28.20 -0.58 14.07
N HIS A 93 -29.07 0.22 14.67
CA HIS A 93 -30.51 0.24 14.35
C HIS A 93 -30.87 1.12 13.14
N ALA A 94 -29.89 1.77 12.51
CA ALA A 94 -30.08 2.62 11.33
C ALA A 94 -28.85 2.60 10.41
N PRO A 95 -29.00 2.79 9.07
CA PRO A 95 -27.88 2.78 8.12
C PRO A 95 -26.79 3.81 8.44
N PHE A 96 -27.18 5.00 8.91
CA PHE A 96 -26.23 6.03 9.32
C PHE A 96 -25.43 5.61 10.57
N MET A 97 -26.07 4.93 11.53
CA MET A 97 -25.39 4.46 12.74
C MET A 97 -24.40 3.35 12.43
N LEU A 98 -24.73 2.45 11.50
CA LEU A 98 -23.79 1.43 11.01
C LEU A 98 -22.57 2.08 10.37
N LEU A 99 -22.78 3.08 9.51
CA LEU A 99 -21.67 3.82 8.87
C LEU A 99 -20.75 4.42 9.94
N VAL A 100 -21.30 5.15 10.90
CA VAL A 100 -20.52 5.76 11.99
C VAL A 100 -19.75 4.70 12.79
N MET A 101 -20.40 3.61 13.18
CA MET A 101 -19.76 2.54 13.95
C MET A 101 -18.65 1.86 13.17
N VAL A 102 -18.87 1.52 11.90
CA VAL A 102 -17.84 0.90 11.06
C VAL A 102 -16.69 1.88 10.84
N THR A 103 -16.94 3.15 10.54
CA THR A 103 -15.89 4.16 10.35
C THR A 103 -15.07 4.38 11.63
N LEU A 104 -15.70 4.46 12.79
CA LEU A 104 -14.98 4.61 14.06
C LEU A 104 -14.18 3.36 14.40
N LEU A 105 -14.78 2.18 14.24
CA LEU A 105 -14.12 0.90 14.51
C LEU A 105 -12.90 0.71 13.59
N THR A 106 -13.08 0.84 12.28
CA THR A 106 -11.98 0.67 11.31
C THR A 106 -10.95 1.78 11.44
N GLY A 107 -11.36 3.01 11.77
CA GLY A 107 -10.48 4.14 12.02
C GLY A 107 -9.59 3.92 13.26
N VAL A 108 -10.18 3.50 14.38
CA VAL A 108 -9.43 3.17 15.60
C VAL A 108 -8.49 1.99 15.34
N LEU A 109 -8.97 0.91 14.71
CA LEU A 109 -8.11 -0.22 14.37
C LEU A 109 -6.97 0.18 13.43
N SER A 110 -7.21 1.07 12.46
CA SER A 110 -6.18 1.59 11.53
C SER A 110 -5.13 2.48 12.19
N ALA A 111 -5.40 3.01 13.39
CA ALA A 111 -4.39 3.77 14.14
C ALA A 111 -3.31 2.84 14.75
N PHE A 112 -3.67 1.58 15.01
CA PHE A 112 -2.77 0.58 15.60
C PHE A 112 -2.28 -0.47 14.58
N LEU A 113 -3.04 -0.71 13.51
CA LEU A 113 -2.80 -1.75 12.51
C LEU A 113 -2.74 -1.13 11.10
N VAL A 114 -2.22 -1.88 10.14
CA VAL A 114 -2.12 -1.42 8.74
C VAL A 114 -3.52 -1.25 8.14
N ASN A 115 -3.83 -0.03 7.68
CA ASN A 115 -5.12 0.33 7.09
C ASN A 115 -5.53 -0.60 5.93
N ASP A 116 -4.60 -0.90 5.01
CA ASP A 116 -4.86 -1.78 3.85
C ASP A 116 -5.39 -3.16 4.26
N ALA A 117 -5.00 -3.66 5.43
CA ALA A 117 -5.41 -4.97 5.91
C ALA A 117 -6.72 -4.92 6.71
N ILE A 118 -7.09 -3.76 7.26
CA ILE A 118 -8.32 -3.53 8.03
C ILE A 118 -9.50 -3.17 7.12
N CYS A 119 -9.25 -2.42 6.05
CA CYS A 119 -10.29 -1.91 5.15
C CYS A 119 -10.69 -2.89 4.03
N LEU A 120 -10.13 -4.12 4.00
CA LEU A 120 -10.21 -5.07 2.89
C LEU A 120 -10.75 -6.46 3.30
#